data_AF-A0A960PTM7-F1
#
_entry.id   AF-A0A960PTM7-F1
#
_cell.length_a   1.000
_cell.length_b   1.000
_cell.length_c   1.000
_cell.angle_alpha   90.00
_cell.angle_beta   90.00
_cell.angle_gamma   90.00
#
_symmetry.space_group_name_H-M   'P 1'
#
loop_
_entity.id
_entity.type
_entity.pdbx_description
1 polymer ?
#
loop_
_entity_poly.entity_id
_entity_poly.type
_entity_poly.pdbx_seq_one_letter_code
_entity_poly.pdbx_strand_id
1 'polypeptide(L)'
;MTIVNLAPEQLDAFGAELDDLRRRTVEDLGERDREYLERVVRAQRGLEFAGRALLFAGFLPPAWVGGVAALSLSKILDNMEIG
;
A
#
# COMPACT_ATOMS: atom_id res chain seq x y z
N MET A 1 -24.47 -14.43 -33.69
CA MET A 1 -24.58 -13.77 -32.37
C MET A 1 -25.43 -14.67 -31.50
N THR A 2 -24.81 -15.53 -30.72
CA THR A 2 -25.53 -16.49 -29.87
C THR A 2 -25.95 -15.76 -28.61
N ILE A 3 -27.23 -15.45 -28.49
CA ILE A 3 -27.78 -14.82 -27.29
C ILE A 3 -27.90 -15.94 -26.26
N VAL A 4 -27.04 -15.90 -25.24
CA VAL A 4 -27.09 -16.82 -24.12
C VAL A 4 -28.41 -16.55 -23.38
N ASN A 5 -29.35 -17.49 -23.45
CA ASN A 5 -30.64 -17.42 -22.75
C ASN A 5 -30.58 -18.41 -21.58
N LEU A 6 -30.14 -17.93 -20.42
CA LEU A 6 -30.10 -18.70 -19.19
C LEU A 6 -31.48 -18.67 -18.54
N ALA A 7 -31.97 -19.81 -18.05
CA ALA A 7 -33.14 -19.82 -17.18
C ALA A 7 -32.86 -18.97 -15.92
N PRO A 8 -33.88 -18.36 -15.30
CA PRO A 8 -33.70 -17.48 -14.14
C PRO A 8 -32.84 -18.10 -13.05
N GLU A 9 -33.03 -19.40 -12.77
CA GLU A 9 -32.27 -20.11 -11.74
C GLU A 9 -30.78 -20.28 -12.10
N GLN A 10 -30.45 -20.38 -13.40
CA GLN A 10 -29.07 -20.49 -13.87
C GLN A 10 -28.37 -19.13 -13.83
N LEU A 11 -29.10 -18.03 -14.05
CA LEU A 11 -28.58 -16.67 -13.86
C LEU A 11 -28.26 -16.41 -12.39
N ASP A 12 -29.16 -16.79 -11.50
CA ASP A 12 -28.96 -16.61 -10.05
C ASP A 12 -27.76 -17.42 -9.54
N ALA A 13 -27.64 -18.69 -9.96
CA ALA A 13 -26.49 -19.53 -9.62
C ALA A 13 -25.16 -18.95 -10.13
N PHE A 14 -25.15 -18.46 -11.37
CA PHE A 14 -23.97 -17.82 -11.96
C PHE A 14 -23.62 -16.49 -11.25
N GLY A 15 -24.63 -15.69 -10.89
CA GLY A 15 -24.44 -14.46 -10.12
C GLY A 15 -23.81 -14.74 -8.75
N ALA A 16 -24.30 -15.77 -8.05
CA ALA A 16 -23.75 -16.18 -6.76
C ALA A 16 -22.28 -16.63 -6.85
N GLU A 17 -21.91 -17.38 -7.90
CA GLU A 17 -20.51 -17.77 -8.14
C GLU A 17 -19.61 -16.56 -8.42
N LEU A 18 -20.09 -15.59 -9.23
CA LEU A 18 -19.33 -14.37 -9.51
C LEU A 18 -19.15 -13.49 -8.27
N ASP A 19 -20.18 -13.37 -7.44
CA ASP A 19 -20.10 -12.61 -6.20
C ASP A 19 -19.17 -13.29 -5.19
N ASP A 20 -19.17 -14.62 -5.12
CA ASP A 20 -18.22 -15.38 -4.31
C ASP A 20 -16.77 -15.19 -4.79
N LEU A 21 -16.54 -15.21 -6.11
CA LEU A 21 -15.22 -14.92 -6.67
C LEU A 21 -14.80 -13.48 -6.37
N ARG A 22 -15.69 -12.50 -6.58
CA ARG A 22 -15.43 -11.10 -6.28
C ARG A 22 -15.05 -10.93 -4.82
N ARG A 23 -15.82 -11.52 -3.90
CA ARG A 23 -15.55 -11.45 -2.46
C ARG A 23 -14.15 -11.95 -2.15
N ARG A 24 -13.80 -13.15 -2.61
CA ARG A 24 -12.47 -13.74 -2.39
C ARG A 24 -11.35 -12.87 -2.96
N THR A 25 -11.52 -12.34 -4.17
CA THR A 25 -10.52 -11.46 -4.80
C THR A 25 -10.38 -10.13 -4.05
N VAL A 26 -11.48 -9.51 -3.62
CA VAL A 26 -11.46 -8.23 -2.91
C VAL A 26 -10.87 -8.40 -1.49
N GLU A 27 -11.20 -9.48 -0.80
CA GLU A 27 -10.63 -9.79 0.52
C GLU A 27 -9.11 -9.96 0.44
N ASP A 28 -8.63 -10.78 -0.49
CA ASP A 28 -7.20 -11.04 -0.69
C ASP A 28 -6.44 -9.79 -1.17
N LEU A 29 -7.02 -9.01 -2.10
CA LEU A 29 -6.43 -7.74 -2.54
C LEU A 29 -6.36 -6.73 -1.37
N GLY A 30 -7.43 -6.62 -0.59
CA GLY A 30 -7.48 -5.72 0.56
C GLY A 30 -6.47 -6.08 1.65
N GLU A 31 -6.27 -7.37 1.95
CA GLU A 31 -5.27 -7.81 2.93
C GLU A 31 -3.84 -7.50 2.48
N ARG A 32 -3.51 -7.80 1.22
CA ARG A 32 -2.17 -7.57 0.66
C ARG A 32 -1.83 -6.08 0.58
N ASP A 33 -2.77 -5.27 0.11
CA ASP A 33 -2.59 -3.82 -0.01
C ASP A 33 -2.46 -3.18 1.38
N ARG A 34 -3.25 -3.65 2.35
CA ARG A 34 -3.15 -3.19 3.74
C ARG A 34 -1.78 -3.49 4.33
N GLU A 35 -1.31 -4.73 4.22
CA GLU A 35 -0.02 -5.12 4.77
C GLU A 35 1.12 -4.30 4.13
N TYR A 36 1.05 -4.08 2.82
CA TYR A 36 1.96 -3.20 2.10
C TYR A 36 1.95 -1.77 2.66
N LEU A 37 0.77 -1.14 2.79
CA LEU A 37 0.64 0.21 3.31
C LEU A 37 1.14 0.33 4.76
N GLU A 38 0.82 -0.64 5.63
CA GLU A 38 1.31 -0.64 7.01
C GLU A 38 2.85 -0.70 7.08
N ARG A 39 3.48 -1.47 6.18
CA ARG A 39 4.95 -1.54 6.06
C ARG A 39 5.54 -0.22 5.55
N VAL A 40 4.93 0.39 4.53
CA VAL A 40 5.37 1.68 3.97
C VAL A 40 5.27 2.78 5.01
N VAL A 41 4.16 2.87 5.74
CA VAL A 41 3.96 3.84 6.83
C VAL A 41 5.03 3.66 7.92
N ARG A 42 5.34 2.42 8.29
CA ARG A 42 6.39 2.15 9.28
C ARG A 42 7.77 2.59 8.78
N ALA A 43 8.09 2.32 7.51
CA ALA A 43 9.35 2.75 6.91
C ALA A 43 9.45 4.28 6.82
N GLN A 44 8.39 4.95 6.38
CA GLN A 44 8.30 6.42 6.29
C GLN A 44 8.55 7.07 7.66
N ARG A 45 7.82 6.64 8.70
CA ARG A 45 7.99 7.18 10.07
C ARG A 45 9.36 6.89 10.64
N GLY A 46 9.90 5.70 10.37
CA GLY A 46 11.25 5.31 10.79
C GLY A 46 12.32 6.20 10.16
N LEU A 47 12.25 6.43 8.84
CA LEU A 47 13.15 7.31 8.12
C LEU A 47 13.02 8.77 8.57
N GLU A 48 11.81 9.26 8.83
CA GLU A 48 11.60 10.62 9.31
C GLU A 48 12.27 10.81 10.69
N PHE A 49 12.00 9.89 11.62
CA PHE A 49 12.60 9.94 12.95
C PHE A 49 14.12 9.82 12.90
N ALA A 50 14.64 8.83 12.18
CA ALA A 50 16.07 8.60 12.04
C ALA A 50 16.78 9.78 11.35
N GLY A 51 16.16 10.37 10.33
CA GLY A 51 16.66 11.53 9.63
C GLY A 51 16.78 12.74 10.55
N ARG A 52 15.74 13.04 11.33
CA ARG A 52 15.78 14.10 12.36
C ARG A 52 16.84 13.80 13.43
N ALA A 53 16.93 12.56 13.89
CA ALA A 53 17.91 12.12 14.88
C ALA A 53 19.36 12.34 14.38
N LEU A 54 19.65 11.96 13.13
CA LEU A 54 20.96 12.15 12.50
C LEU A 54 21.34 13.63 12.37
N LEU A 55 20.38 14.50 12.07
CA LEU A 55 20.63 15.93 11.97
C LEU A 55 21.02 16.59 13.30
N PHE A 56 20.70 16.00 14.46
CA PHE A 56 21.26 16.47 15.74
C PHE A 56 22.80 16.30 15.80
N ALA A 57 23.35 15.31 15.11
CA ALA A 57 24.78 15.13 14.91
C ALA A 57 25.27 15.72 13.57
N GLY A 58 24.49 16.62 12.94
CA GLY A 58 24.72 17.13 11.58
C GLY A 58 25.99 17.95 11.39
N PHE A 59 26.72 18.30 12.46
CA PHE A 59 28.06 18.88 12.34
C PHE A 59 29.09 17.85 11.81
N LEU A 60 28.78 16.55 11.89
CA LEU A 60 29.53 15.49 11.24
C LEU A 60 29.03 15.33 9.79
N PRO A 61 29.89 15.52 8.76
CA PRO A 61 29.45 15.47 7.37
C PRO A 61 28.69 14.19 6.97
N PRO A 62 29.08 12.97 7.41
CA PRO A 62 28.31 11.77 7.11
C PRO A 62 26.91 11.75 7.74
N ALA A 63 26.77 12.27 8.97
CA ALA A 63 25.49 12.32 9.67
C ALA A 63 24.52 13.30 8.99
N TRP A 64 25.04 14.45 8.52
CA TRP A 64 24.25 15.40 7.74
C TRP A 64 23.73 14.79 6.44
N VAL A 65 24.62 14.16 5.64
CA VAL A 65 24.22 13.50 4.38
C VAL A 65 23.17 12.42 4.65
N GLY A 66 23.39 11.57 5.65
CA GLY A 66 22.45 10.53 6.02
C GLY A 66 21.09 11.09 6.48
N GLY A 67 21.11 12.17 7.29
CA GLY A 67 19.91 12.83 7.77
C GLY A 67 19.07 13.42 6.65
N VAL A 68 19.70 14.16 5.72
CA VAL A 68 19.02 14.74 4.56
C VAL A 68 18.48 13.66 3.64
N ALA A 69 19.24 12.60 3.36
CA ALA A 69 18.80 11.49 2.52
C ALA A 69 17.59 10.76 3.13
N ALA A 70 17.64 10.46 4.43
CA ALA A 70 16.55 9.80 5.13
C ALA A 70 15.26 10.64 5.12
N LEU A 71 15.35 11.95 5.37
CA LEU A 71 14.20 12.85 5.30
C LEU A 71 13.63 13.01 3.89
N SER A 72 14.51 13.06 2.89
CA SER A 72 14.09 13.12 1.48
C SER A 72 13.31 11.86 1.11
N LEU A 73 13.83 10.68 1.47
CA LEU A 73 13.15 9.40 1.23
C LEU A 73 11.83 9.29 2.01
N SER A 74 11.78 9.72 3.28
CA SER A 74 10.52 9.70 4.03
C SER A 74 9.47 10.59 3.37
N LYS A 75 9.85 11.75 2.84
CA LYS A 75 8.92 12.67 2.17
C LYS A 75 8.45 12.12 0.82
N ILE A 76 9.32 11.45 0.08
CA ILE A 76 8.98 10.77 -1.17
C ILE A 76 7.93 9.68 -0.90
N LEU A 77 8.15 8.83 0.12
CA LEU A 77 7.18 7.79 0.50
C LEU A 77 5.84 8.37 0.96
N ASP A 78 5.88 9.42 1.80
CA ASP A 78 4.69 10.14 2.26
C ASP A 78 3.84 10.64 1.08
N ASN A 79 4.49 11.29 0.11
CA ASN A 79 3.81 11.88 -1.05
C ASN A 79 3.32 10.85 -2.08
N MET A 80 3.97 9.69 -2.19
CA MET A 80 3.60 8.65 -3.15
C MET A 80 2.51 7.72 -2.62
N GLU A 81 2.55 7.39 -1.33
CA GLU A 81 1.81 6.24 -0.79
C GLU A 81 0.87 6.58 0.38
N ILE A 82 1.07 7.71 1.07
CA ILE A 82 0.34 8.02 2.31
C ILE A 82 -0.66 9.17 2.10
N GLY A 83 -0.23 10.28 1.45
CA GLY A 83 -1.09 11.39 1.01
C GLY A 83 -1.88 12.09 2.10
#